data_AF-A0A1M2V8I6-F1
#
_entry.id   AF-A0A1M2V8I6-F1
#
_cell.length_a   1.000
_cell.length_b   1.000
_cell.length_c   1.000
_cell.angle_alpha   90.00
_cell.angle_beta   90.00
_cell.angle_gamma   90.00
#
_symmetry.space_group_name_H-M   'P 1'
#
loop_
_entity.id
_entity.type
_entity.pdbx_description
1 polymer ?
#
loop_
_entity_poly.entity_id
_entity_poly.type
_entity_poly.pdbx_seq_one_letter_code
_entity_poly.pdbx_strand_id
1 'polypeptide(L)'
;MPDPISEATLAPLTALRGVEVMNLDIHCPFDVDNALLERLGAVRPTITHLILGARTPWGIWPGYDIRVGGICKAPDDGDGDGADEAIAPLDTWTKPRATLLGLLAFTRHCPRLAVLGVECNATLAVVPPALLETRPARGAPPHPLDMLIVGLSLIVDPWAVAAVLSDMLPVSLVINESWGYLETEEDAADDLEWPE
;
A
#
# COMPACT_ATOMS: atom_id res chain seq x y z
N MET A 1 16.93 -10.13 -7.68
CA MET A 1 15.75 -9.32 -7.36
C MET A 1 15.90 -7.98 -8.06
N PRO A 2 14.87 -7.44 -8.72
CA PRO A 2 14.92 -6.03 -9.10
C PRO A 2 15.05 -5.18 -7.84
N ASP A 3 15.88 -4.16 -7.87
CA ASP A 3 16.02 -3.25 -6.75
C ASP A 3 14.67 -2.56 -6.47
N PRO A 4 14.31 -2.33 -5.19
CA PRO A 4 13.07 -1.65 -4.87
C PRO A 4 13.05 -0.25 -5.49
N ILE A 5 11.85 0.18 -5.88
CA ILE A 5 11.61 1.56 -6.31
C ILE A 5 11.90 2.44 -5.10
N SER A 6 12.99 3.21 -5.21
CA SER A 6 13.50 4.09 -4.17
C SER A 6 13.38 5.56 -4.59
N GLU A 7 13.82 6.46 -3.71
CA GLU A 7 13.92 7.89 -4.01
C GLU A 7 14.69 8.15 -5.32
N ALA A 8 15.79 7.43 -5.57
CA ALA A 8 16.59 7.60 -6.78
C ALA A 8 15.78 7.27 -8.04
N THR A 9 14.93 6.26 -7.97
CA THR A 9 14.05 5.83 -9.07
C THR A 9 12.92 6.85 -9.30
N LEU A 10 12.39 7.45 -8.22
CA LEU A 10 11.32 8.45 -8.31
C LEU A 10 11.83 9.87 -8.60
N ALA A 11 13.12 10.16 -8.39
CA ALA A 11 13.69 11.50 -8.56
C ALA A 11 13.41 12.16 -9.93
N PRO A 12 13.47 11.44 -11.07
CA PRO A 12 13.08 12.02 -12.35
C PRO A 12 11.60 12.41 -12.39
N LEU A 13 10.72 11.59 -11.81
CA LEU A 13 9.28 11.85 -11.75
C LEU A 13 8.97 13.04 -10.85
N THR A 14 9.69 13.20 -9.74
CA THR A 14 9.57 14.36 -8.86
C THR A 14 10.13 15.64 -9.49
N ALA A 15 10.86 15.57 -10.61
CA ALA A 15 11.35 16.73 -11.36
C ALA A 15 10.41 17.21 -12.49
N LEU A 16 9.47 16.39 -12.97
CA LEU A 16 8.55 16.72 -14.08
C LEU A 16 7.53 17.81 -13.75
N ARG A 17 7.61 19.04 -14.26
CA ARG A 17 6.65 20.10 -13.89
C ARG A 17 5.20 19.75 -14.29
N GLY A 18 4.24 20.08 -13.42
CA GLY A 18 2.80 19.95 -13.72
C GLY A 18 2.19 18.57 -13.51
N VAL A 19 2.90 17.62 -12.90
CA VAL A 19 2.31 16.33 -12.50
C VAL A 19 1.30 16.56 -11.37
N GLU A 20 0.03 16.27 -11.65
CA GLU A 20 -1.07 16.29 -10.67
C GLU A 20 -1.50 14.87 -10.26
N VAL A 21 -1.33 13.90 -11.16
CA VAL A 21 -1.71 12.50 -10.97
C VAL A 21 -0.47 11.64 -11.12
N MET A 22 -0.14 10.89 -10.07
CA MET A 22 0.94 9.91 -10.06
C MET A 22 0.38 8.58 -9.57
N ASN A 23 0.20 7.64 -10.49
CA ASN A 23 -0.26 6.30 -10.19
C ASN A 23 0.76 5.30 -10.72
N LEU A 24 1.54 4.72 -9.81
CA LEU A 24 2.57 3.74 -10.09
C LEU A 24 2.17 2.44 -9.41
N ASP A 25 1.54 1.56 -10.18
CA ASP A 25 1.12 0.24 -9.75
C ASP A 25 1.98 -0.77 -10.50
N ILE A 26 3.23 -0.87 -10.04
CA ILE A 26 4.27 -1.67 -10.65
C ILE A 26 4.54 -2.83 -9.70
N HIS A 27 4.65 -4.07 -10.23
CA HIS A 27 5.00 -5.27 -9.47
C HIS A 27 6.48 -5.28 -9.03
N CYS A 28 6.94 -4.20 -8.40
CA CYS A 28 8.25 -4.07 -7.81
C CYS A 28 8.08 -3.63 -6.35
N PRO A 29 8.96 -4.09 -5.44
CA PRO A 29 8.91 -3.62 -4.06
C PRO A 29 9.14 -2.11 -4.02
N PHE A 30 8.39 -1.41 -3.17
CA PHE A 30 8.52 0.02 -2.95
C PHE A 30 9.23 0.27 -1.62
N ASP A 31 10.33 1.02 -1.62
CA ASP A 31 10.95 1.51 -0.40
C ASP A 31 10.45 2.93 -0.11
N VAL A 32 9.18 3.02 0.29
CA VAL A 32 8.53 4.30 0.63
C VAL A 32 8.58 4.50 2.13
N ASP A 33 9.30 5.54 2.55
CA ASP A 33 9.35 5.98 3.95
C ASP A 33 8.77 7.39 4.12
N ASN A 34 8.66 7.83 5.38
CA ASN A 34 8.12 9.15 5.70
C ASN A 34 8.95 10.30 5.10
N ALA A 35 10.27 10.14 4.99
CA ALA A 35 11.14 11.20 4.46
C ALA A 35 10.97 11.37 2.96
N LEU A 36 10.78 10.27 2.22
CA LEU A 36 10.42 10.30 0.81
C LEU A 36 9.05 10.95 0.60
N LEU A 37 8.03 10.56 1.37
CA LEU A 37 6.70 11.15 1.30
C LEU A 37 6.76 12.66 1.57
N GLU A 38 7.42 13.09 2.65
CA GLU A 38 7.57 14.49 3.02
C GLU A 38 8.20 15.32 1.88
N ARG A 39 9.29 14.83 1.28
CA ARG A 39 9.94 15.49 0.15
C ARG A 39 9.05 15.54 -1.08
N LEU A 40 8.35 14.44 -1.38
CA LEU A 40 7.45 14.37 -2.53
C LEU A 40 6.32 15.40 -2.38
N GLY A 41 5.72 15.51 -1.20
CA GLY A 41 4.68 16.50 -0.92
C GLY A 41 5.20 17.93 -1.03
N ALA A 42 6.37 18.21 -0.43
CA ALA A 42 6.98 19.54 -0.46
C ALA A 42 7.33 20.00 -1.88
N VAL A 43 7.81 19.09 -2.73
CA VAL A 43 8.14 19.40 -4.14
C VAL A 43 6.86 19.47 -5.00
N ARG A 44 5.77 18.83 -4.56
CA ARG A 44 4.56 18.62 -5.36
C ARG A 44 3.25 18.96 -4.63
N PRO A 45 3.07 20.22 -4.21
CA PRO A 45 1.85 20.64 -3.52
C PRO A 45 0.59 20.59 -4.41
N THR A 46 0.76 20.46 -5.74
CA THR A 46 -0.34 20.39 -6.71
C THR A 46 -0.85 18.98 -6.97
N ILE A 47 -0.27 17.95 -6.35
CA ILE A 47 -0.75 16.57 -6.54
C ILE A 47 -2.18 16.44 -6.02
N THR A 48 -3.02 15.82 -6.84
CA THR A 48 -4.40 15.48 -6.54
C THR A 48 -4.56 13.97 -6.30
N HIS A 49 -3.75 13.14 -6.97
CA HIS A 49 -3.80 11.70 -6.87
C HIS A 49 -2.38 11.13 -6.75
N LEU A 50 -2.10 10.43 -5.66
CA LEU A 50 -0.89 9.64 -5.49
C LEU A 50 -1.27 8.20 -5.19
N ILE A 51 -0.84 7.25 -6.01
CA ILE A 51 -0.99 5.81 -5.76
C ILE A 51 0.36 5.15 -6.05
N LEU A 52 0.91 4.43 -5.07
CA LEU A 52 2.18 3.71 -5.13
C LEU A 52 1.97 2.27 -4.61
N GLY A 53 1.87 1.31 -5.53
CA GLY A 53 1.82 -0.13 -5.22
C GLY A 53 0.66 -0.58 -4.31
N ALA A 54 -0.39 0.23 -4.17
CA ALA A 54 -1.49 -0.03 -3.24
C ALA A 54 -2.75 -0.61 -3.89
N ARG A 55 -2.81 -0.69 -5.23
CA ARG A 55 -3.95 -1.26 -5.95
C ARG A 55 -3.67 -2.68 -6.43
N THR A 56 -2.43 -2.97 -6.82
CA THR A 56 -1.93 -4.31 -7.10
C THR A 56 -0.72 -4.57 -6.21
N PRO A 57 -0.94 -5.04 -4.97
CA PRO A 57 0.15 -5.24 -4.03
C PRO A 57 1.21 -6.17 -4.60
N TRP A 58 2.47 -5.89 -4.25
CA TRP A 58 3.57 -6.75 -4.67
C TRP A 58 3.39 -8.16 -4.09
N GLY A 59 3.58 -9.18 -4.94
CA GLY A 59 3.47 -10.59 -4.55
C GLY A 59 2.12 -11.25 -4.81
N ILE A 60 1.12 -10.55 -5.38
CA ILE A 60 -0.24 -11.07 -5.62
C ILE A 60 -0.61 -11.06 -7.10
N TRP A 61 0.20 -11.69 -7.97
CA TRP A 61 -0.24 -11.89 -9.35
C TRP A 61 -0.76 -13.32 -9.54
N PRO A 62 -2.06 -13.51 -9.86
CA PRO A 62 -2.62 -14.84 -10.04
C PRO A 62 -1.87 -15.54 -11.17
N GLY A 63 -1.26 -16.69 -10.86
CA GLY A 63 -0.46 -17.49 -11.79
C GLY A 63 1.03 -17.13 -11.90
N TYR A 64 1.55 -16.12 -11.17
CA TYR A 64 3.00 -15.86 -11.10
C TYR A 64 3.45 -15.63 -9.67
N ASP A 65 3.94 -16.70 -9.05
CA ASP A 65 4.76 -16.63 -7.86
C ASP A 65 6.13 -16.06 -8.24
N ILE A 66 6.29 -14.73 -8.17
CA ILE A 66 7.58 -14.08 -8.38
C ILE A 66 8.42 -14.30 -7.11
N ARG A 67 8.86 -15.55 -6.92
CA ARG A 67 9.78 -15.99 -5.87
C ARG A 67 11.14 -15.32 -6.07
N VAL A 68 11.60 -14.56 -5.08
CA VAL A 68 13.00 -14.12 -5.02
C VAL A 68 13.79 -15.16 -4.27
N GLY A 69 14.52 -16.01 -5.00
CA GLY A 69 15.41 -17.00 -4.39
C GLY A 69 15.65 -18.28 -5.18
N GLY A 70 15.09 -18.41 -6.38
CA GLY A 70 15.36 -19.55 -7.24
C GLY A 70 14.42 -19.53 -8.43
N ILE A 71 14.96 -19.65 -9.64
CA ILE A 71 14.17 -19.97 -10.81
C ILE A 71 13.67 -21.40 -10.60
N CYS A 72 12.49 -21.55 -10.00
CA CYS A 72 11.76 -22.79 -10.11
C CYS A 72 11.07 -22.75 -11.46
N LYS A 73 11.62 -23.51 -12.39
CA LYS A 73 10.97 -23.88 -13.65
C LYS A 73 9.54 -24.33 -13.30
N ALA A 74 8.53 -23.81 -14.01
CA ALA A 74 7.17 -24.31 -13.89
C ALA A 74 7.18 -25.85 -13.99
N PRO A 75 6.41 -26.57 -13.16
CA PRO A 75 6.35 -28.01 -13.26
C PRO A 75 5.85 -28.37 -14.67
N ASP A 76 6.72 -29.08 -15.39
CA ASP A 76 6.38 -29.84 -16.57
C ASP A 76 5.37 -30.91 -16.13
N ASP A 77 4.28 -31.01 -16.86
CA ASP A 77 3.09 -31.80 -16.59
C ASP A 77 3.47 -33.28 -16.36
N GLY A 78 3.66 -33.65 -15.10
CA GLY A 78 4.25 -34.94 -14.73
C GLY A 78 3.82 -35.38 -13.35
N ASP A 79 2.59 -35.88 -13.28
CA ASP A 79 2.10 -36.96 -12.41
C ASP A 79 2.99 -37.29 -11.19
N GLY A 80 2.64 -36.80 -10.00
CA GLY A 80 3.44 -37.09 -8.80
C GLY A 80 2.94 -36.41 -7.53
N ASP A 81 2.09 -37.16 -6.81
CA ASP A 81 1.92 -37.26 -5.35
C ASP A 81 1.97 -35.99 -4.48
N GLY A 82 0.89 -35.78 -3.75
CA GLY A 82 0.62 -34.60 -2.92
C GLY A 82 1.72 -34.32 -1.90
N ALA A 83 2.35 -33.16 -2.06
CA ALA A 83 2.92 -32.40 -0.97
C ALA A 83 2.21 -31.06 -0.96
N ASP A 84 1.60 -30.71 0.17
CA ASP A 84 1.18 -29.34 0.49
C ASP A 84 2.33 -28.40 0.08
N GLU A 85 2.20 -27.73 -1.06
CA GLU A 85 3.04 -26.57 -1.37
C GLU A 85 2.59 -25.48 -0.41
N ALA A 86 3.19 -25.51 0.79
CA ALA A 86 3.10 -24.42 1.72
C ALA A 86 3.44 -23.13 0.96
N ILE A 87 2.43 -22.28 0.77
CA ILE A 87 2.59 -20.90 0.34
C ILE A 87 3.80 -20.36 1.10
N ALA A 88 4.85 -20.02 0.36
CA ALA A 88 6.06 -19.51 0.98
C ALA A 88 5.65 -18.37 1.91
N PRO A 89 6.09 -18.40 3.18
CA PRO A 89 5.51 -17.53 4.18
C PRO A 89 5.68 -16.06 3.75
N LEU A 90 4.73 -15.22 4.15
CA LEU A 90 4.76 -13.74 4.09
C LEU A 90 6.09 -13.11 4.59
N ASP A 91 7.06 -13.90 5.01
CA ASP A 91 8.38 -13.55 5.49
C ASP A 91 9.27 -12.82 4.46
N THR A 92 8.93 -12.87 3.15
CA THR A 92 9.57 -11.99 2.14
C THR A 92 8.89 -10.64 1.97
N TRP A 93 7.71 -10.43 2.57
CA TRP A 93 7.04 -9.13 2.58
C TRP A 93 7.79 -8.17 3.50
N THR A 94 8.47 -7.20 2.89
CA THR A 94 9.10 -6.12 3.65
C THR A 94 8.00 -5.18 4.15
N LYS A 95 7.79 -5.17 5.47
CA LYS A 95 6.84 -4.28 6.13
C LYS A 95 7.02 -2.83 5.62
N PRO A 96 5.94 -2.14 5.20
CA PRO A 96 6.02 -0.77 4.72
C PRO A 96 6.71 0.13 5.73
N ARG A 97 7.63 0.99 5.28
CA ARG A 97 8.35 1.93 6.15
C ARG A 97 7.60 3.24 6.34
N ALA A 98 6.75 3.60 5.39
CA ALA A 98 5.80 4.69 5.53
C ALA A 98 4.87 4.41 6.70
N THR A 99 4.63 5.39 7.56
CA THR A 99 3.71 5.27 8.69
C THR A 99 2.44 6.05 8.44
N LEU A 100 1.37 5.72 9.16
CA LEU A 100 0.12 6.48 9.11
C LEU A 100 0.34 7.98 9.37
N LEU A 101 1.22 8.33 10.31
CA LEU A 101 1.59 9.73 10.57
C LEU A 101 2.37 10.37 9.41
N GLY A 102 3.20 9.61 8.71
CA GLY A 102 3.90 10.07 7.51
C GLY A 102 2.95 10.38 6.36
N LEU A 103 1.94 9.54 6.14
CA LEU A 103 0.87 9.80 5.17
C LEU A 103 0.12 11.10 5.52
N LEU A 104 -0.18 11.32 6.80
CA LEU A 104 -0.84 12.54 7.26
C LEU A 104 0.06 13.79 7.16
N ALA A 105 1.36 13.65 7.37
CA ALA A 105 2.31 14.74 7.13
C ALA A 105 2.34 15.11 5.64
N PHE A 106 2.33 14.11 4.76
CA PHE A 106 2.26 14.29 3.33
C PHE A 106 1.00 15.05 2.89
N THR A 107 -0.19 14.71 3.41
CA THR A 107 -1.42 15.40 3.01
C THR A 107 -1.37 16.90 3.32
N ARG A 108 -0.69 17.32 4.39
CA ARG A 108 -0.54 18.74 4.74
C ARG A 108 0.23 19.55 3.69
N HIS A 109 1.11 18.93 2.92
CA HIS A 109 1.82 19.59 1.83
C HIS A 109 0.99 19.68 0.54
N CYS A 110 -0.03 18.82 0.41
CA CYS A 110 -0.81 18.65 -0.81
C CYS A 110 -2.28 19.03 -0.58
N PRO A 111 -2.63 20.33 -0.45
CA PRO A 111 -3.98 20.77 -0.07
C PRO A 111 -5.09 20.39 -1.07
N ARG A 112 -4.71 19.92 -2.27
CA ARG A 112 -5.63 19.47 -3.32
C ARG A 112 -5.69 17.94 -3.46
N LEU A 113 -5.03 17.20 -2.56
CA LEU A 113 -5.00 15.75 -2.58
C LEU A 113 -6.39 15.17 -2.31
N ALA A 114 -6.92 14.47 -3.31
CA ALA A 114 -8.20 13.78 -3.29
C ALA A 114 -8.02 12.27 -3.10
N VAL A 115 -6.96 11.68 -3.66
CA VAL A 115 -6.69 10.23 -3.57
C VAL A 115 -5.28 9.96 -3.11
N LEU A 116 -5.14 9.16 -2.06
CA LEU A 116 -3.87 8.68 -1.54
C LEU A 116 -3.89 7.16 -1.46
N GLY A 117 -2.98 6.48 -2.17
CA GLY A 117 -2.82 5.05 -2.14
C GLY A 117 -1.38 4.68 -1.86
N VAL A 118 -1.07 4.29 -0.64
CA VAL A 118 0.29 3.89 -0.24
C VAL A 118 0.16 2.87 0.87
N GLU A 119 0.83 1.73 0.75
CA GLU A 119 0.93 0.80 1.86
C GLU A 119 1.68 1.44 3.01
N CYS A 120 1.18 1.26 4.23
CA CYS A 120 1.76 1.87 5.40
C CYS A 120 1.80 0.92 6.59
N ASN A 121 2.78 1.16 7.43
CA ASN A 121 2.81 0.63 8.77
C ASN A 121 1.81 1.42 9.63
N ALA A 122 0.65 0.81 9.88
CA ALA A 122 -0.38 1.33 10.76
C ALA A 122 -0.10 1.04 12.25
N THR A 123 1.09 0.51 12.62
CA THR A 123 1.46 0.30 14.02
C THR A 123 1.76 1.64 14.70
N LEU A 124 0.98 1.99 15.72
CA LEU A 124 1.15 3.21 16.50
C LEU A 124 1.98 3.02 17.78
N ALA A 125 2.53 1.81 18.01
CA ALA A 125 3.35 1.51 19.19
C ALA A 125 4.60 2.39 19.34
N VAL A 126 5.11 2.93 18.23
CA VAL A 126 6.25 3.86 18.21
C VAL A 126 5.87 5.32 18.47
N VAL A 127 4.56 5.62 18.49
CA VAL A 127 4.05 6.97 18.74
C VAL A 127 3.90 7.17 20.25
N PRO A 128 4.55 8.18 20.84
CA PRO A 128 4.38 8.49 22.25
C PRO A 128 2.90 8.67 22.62
N PRO A 129 2.40 8.09 23.73
CA PRO A 129 0.99 8.21 24.14
C PRO A 129 0.51 9.65 24.23
N ALA A 130 1.37 10.57 24.69
CA ALA A 130 1.06 12.00 24.75
C ALA A 130 0.68 12.62 23.39
N LEU A 131 1.20 12.10 22.27
CA LEU A 131 0.82 12.56 20.93
C LEU A 131 -0.49 11.94 20.44
N LEU A 132 -0.84 10.74 20.95
CA LEU A 132 -2.13 10.08 20.67
C LEU A 132 -3.27 10.70 21.48
N GLU A 133 -2.97 11.19 22.69
CA GLU A 133 -3.91 11.90 23.56
C GLU A 133 -4.20 13.33 23.07
N THR A 134 -3.28 13.94 22.33
CA THR A 134 -3.56 15.19 21.61
C THR A 134 -4.29 14.90 20.32
N ARG A 135 -5.37 15.65 20.02
CA ARG A 135 -5.99 15.64 18.69
C ARG A 135 -4.92 15.89 17.63
N PRO A 136 -4.57 14.89 16.79
CA PRO A 136 -3.51 15.03 15.79
C PRO A 136 -3.72 16.21 14.83
N ALA A 137 -4.98 16.57 14.58
CA ALA A 137 -5.37 17.71 13.74
C ALA A 137 -5.33 19.04 14.50
N ARG A 138 -5.30 19.02 15.83
CA ARG A 138 -5.42 20.21 16.70
C ARG A 138 -6.62 21.10 16.34
N GLY A 139 -7.69 20.50 15.83
CA GLY A 139 -8.89 21.23 15.39
C GLY A 139 -8.78 21.89 14.00
N ALA A 140 -7.73 21.58 13.23
CA ALA A 140 -7.69 21.94 11.81
C ALA A 140 -8.87 21.31 11.06
N PRO A 141 -9.42 21.98 10.03
CA PRO A 141 -10.45 21.38 9.19
C PRO A 141 -9.89 20.10 8.55
N PRO A 142 -10.73 19.05 8.41
CA PRO A 142 -10.30 17.80 7.78
C PRO A 142 -9.83 18.07 6.35
N HIS A 143 -8.80 17.34 5.93
CA HIS A 143 -8.28 17.43 4.57
C HIS A 143 -9.36 17.00 3.56
N PRO A 144 -9.46 17.58 2.35
CA PRO A 144 -10.43 17.15 1.32
C PRO A 144 -10.06 15.80 0.67
N LEU A 145 -9.54 14.85 1.45
CA LEU A 145 -9.19 13.52 0.95
C LEU A 145 -10.47 12.69 0.77
N ASP A 146 -10.74 12.26 -0.46
CA ASP A 146 -11.92 11.47 -0.81
C ASP A 146 -11.67 9.97 -0.69
N MET A 147 -10.43 9.52 -0.97
CA MET A 147 -10.09 8.10 -0.97
C MET A 147 -8.70 7.83 -0.38
N LEU A 148 -8.64 6.84 0.52
CA LEU A 148 -7.42 6.27 1.06
C LEU A 148 -7.34 4.79 0.68
N ILE A 149 -6.31 4.39 -0.07
CA ILE A 149 -6.04 3.00 -0.45
C ILE A 149 -4.86 2.51 0.37
N VAL A 150 -5.09 1.54 1.26
CA VAL A 150 -4.07 1.05 2.19
C VAL A 150 -3.40 -0.25 1.75
N GLY A 151 -3.78 -0.84 0.62
CA GLY A 151 -3.21 -2.09 0.12
C GLY A 151 -3.28 -3.19 1.19
N LEU A 152 -2.16 -3.88 1.42
CA LEU A 152 -2.01 -4.91 2.47
C LEU A 152 -1.51 -4.35 3.82
N SER A 153 -1.82 -3.11 4.16
CA SER A 153 -1.38 -2.52 5.43
C SER A 153 -1.93 -3.29 6.63
N LEU A 154 -1.04 -3.88 7.42
CA LEU A 154 -1.41 -4.57 8.66
C LEU A 154 -1.84 -3.60 9.76
N ILE A 155 -3.03 -3.82 10.30
CA ILE A 155 -3.58 -3.07 11.43
C ILE A 155 -3.37 -3.88 12.72
N VAL A 156 -2.48 -3.39 13.59
CA VAL A 156 -2.19 -4.04 14.88
C VAL A 156 -3.11 -3.54 15.99
N ASP A 157 -3.39 -2.23 16.01
CA ASP A 157 -4.31 -1.59 16.96
C ASP A 157 -5.41 -0.85 16.17
N PRO A 158 -6.57 -1.49 15.95
CA PRO A 158 -7.63 -0.90 15.15
C PRO A 158 -8.24 0.36 15.78
N TRP A 159 -8.26 0.45 17.11
CA TRP A 159 -8.87 1.59 17.81
C TRP A 159 -8.01 2.84 17.71
N ALA A 160 -6.71 2.70 17.92
CA ALA A 160 -5.78 3.80 17.79
C ALA A 160 -5.73 4.32 16.33
N VAL A 161 -5.75 3.41 15.35
CA VAL A 161 -5.82 3.78 13.92
C VAL A 161 -7.12 4.52 13.60
N ALA A 162 -8.27 4.00 14.04
CA ALA A 162 -9.56 4.65 13.84
C ALA A 162 -9.62 6.05 14.47
N ALA A 163 -9.05 6.23 15.67
CA ALA A 163 -8.99 7.54 16.32
C ALA A 163 -8.17 8.56 15.51
N VAL A 164 -7.02 8.16 14.99
CA VAL A 164 -6.16 9.02 14.16
C VAL A 164 -6.85 9.39 12.85
N LEU A 165 -7.45 8.41 12.16
CA LEU A 165 -8.17 8.65 10.90
C LEU A 165 -9.38 9.58 11.12
N SER A 166 -10.15 9.34 12.19
CA SER A 166 -11.36 10.12 12.49
C SER A 166 -11.08 11.57 12.86
N ASP A 167 -9.91 11.89 13.44
CA ASP A 167 -9.56 13.27 13.78
C ASP A 167 -9.01 14.05 12.58
N MET A 168 -8.35 13.37 11.63
CA MET A 168 -7.56 14.00 10.58
C MET A 168 -8.23 14.02 9.21
N LEU A 169 -9.11 13.06 8.94
CA LEU A 169 -9.70 12.83 7.64
C LEU A 169 -11.21 13.09 7.66
N PRO A 170 -11.81 13.41 6.51
CA PRO A 170 -13.22 13.77 6.46
C PRO A 170 -14.09 12.53 6.67
N VAL A 171 -15.30 12.73 7.20
CA VAL A 171 -16.28 11.65 7.43
C VAL A 171 -16.72 10.97 6.13
N SER A 172 -16.57 11.64 4.98
CA SER A 172 -16.88 11.11 3.65
C SER A 172 -15.76 10.25 3.05
N LEU A 173 -14.64 10.04 3.75
CA LEU A 173 -13.50 9.29 3.24
C LEU A 173 -13.89 7.83 2.94
N VAL A 174 -13.59 7.39 1.72
CA VAL A 174 -13.64 5.98 1.35
C VAL A 174 -12.28 5.34 1.63
N ILE A 175 -12.26 4.25 2.40
CA ILE A 175 -11.06 3.45 2.64
C ILE A 175 -11.15 2.18 1.81
N ASN A 176 -10.12 1.89 1.04
CA ASN A 176 -10.03 0.66 0.24
C ASN A 176 -8.81 -0.17 0.65
N GLU A 177 -8.99 -1.47 0.67
CA GLU A 177 -7.96 -2.46 0.99
C GLU A 177 -7.77 -3.41 -0.21
N SER A 178 -6.74 -4.27 -0.17
CA SER A 178 -6.43 -5.18 -1.28
C SER A 178 -6.32 -6.66 -0.88
N TRP A 179 -6.73 -7.01 0.33
CA TRP A 179 -6.87 -8.37 0.83
C TRP A 179 -7.86 -9.19 0.00
N GLY A 180 -8.94 -8.60 -0.51
CA GLY A 180 -9.90 -9.30 -1.37
C GLY A 180 -9.32 -9.87 -2.68
N TYR A 181 -8.12 -9.42 -3.10
CA TYR A 181 -7.39 -10.01 -4.23
C TYR A 181 -6.60 -11.27 -3.86
N LEU A 182 -6.45 -11.58 -2.56
CA LEU A 182 -5.82 -12.82 -2.07
C LEU A 182 -6.82 -13.99 -2.01
N GLU A 183 -8.12 -13.70 -1.91
CA GLU A 183 -9.16 -14.71 -1.67
C GLU A 183 -9.67 -15.38 -2.97
N THR A 184 -9.13 -15.02 -4.14
CA THR A 184 -9.65 -15.47 -5.45
C THR A 184 -9.18 -16.84 -5.93
N GLU A 185 -8.49 -17.65 -5.13
CA GLU A 185 -8.00 -18.98 -5.57
C GLU A 185 -8.82 -20.20 -5.11
N GLU A 186 -9.79 -20.08 -4.18
CA GLU A 186 -10.54 -21.28 -3.71
C GLU A 186 -11.91 -21.51 -4.37
N ASP A 187 -12.59 -20.47 -4.87
CA ASP A 187 -14.00 -20.61 -5.32
C ASP A 187 -14.21 -20.77 -6.84
N ALA A 188 -13.14 -20.78 -7.65
CA ALA A 188 -13.26 -20.82 -9.11
C ALA A 188 -13.04 -22.22 -9.73
N ALA A 189 -12.71 -23.24 -8.93
CA ALA A 189 -12.32 -24.56 -9.43
C ALA A 189 -13.47 -25.58 -9.56
N ASP A 190 -14.63 -25.36 -8.94
CA ASP A 190 -15.68 -26.39 -8.86
C ASP A 190 -16.83 -26.28 -9.89
N ASP A 191 -16.90 -25.23 -10.71
CA ASP A 191 -18.09 -24.96 -11.54
C ASP A 191 -17.92 -25.11 -13.07
N LEU A 192 -16.86 -25.79 -13.55
CA LEU A 192 -16.67 -26.01 -15.00
C LEU A 192 -16.87 -27.48 -15.43
N GLU A 193 -18.05 -28.04 -15.13
CA GLU A 193 -18.55 -29.26 -15.78
C GLU A 193 -18.93 -28.93 -17.25
N TRP A 194 -18.08 -29.35 -18.20
CA TRP A 194 -18.41 -29.23 -19.63
C TRP A 194 -19.38 -30.36 -20.02
N PRO A 195 -20.57 -30.07 -20.57
CA PRO A 195 -21.44 -31.11 -21.12
C PRO A 195 -20.85 -31.70 -22.42
N GLU A 196 -20.93 -33.03 -22.55
CA GLU A 196 -20.46 -33.85 -23.69
C GLU A 196 -21.12 -33.51 -25.04
#